data_AF-X4YI37-F1
#
_entry.id   AF-X4YI37-F1
#
_cell.length_a   1.000
_cell.length_b   1.000
_cell.length_c   1.000
_cell.angle_alpha   90.00
_cell.angle_beta   90.00
_cell.angle_gamma   90.00
#
_symmetry.space_group_name_H-M   'P 1'
#
loop_
_entity.id
_entity.type
_entity.pdbx_description
1 polymer ?
#
loop_
_entity_poly.entity_id
_entity_poly.type
_entity_poly.pdbx_seq_one_letter_code
_entity_poly.pdbx_strand_id
1 'polypeptide(L)'
;RLSLDIARRFFNLQDNLGFDKASKTVEWLLNKSEGAIHEIMKGGGTGNHQSPSSVSECNAVSENKEGFSGVEKMKMVRTTPCLLGRDAREK
;
A
#
# COMPACT_ATOMS: atom_id res chain seq x y z
N ARG A 1 8.09 4.99 11.70
CA ARG A 1 7.85 6.32 11.10
C ARG A 1 8.33 6.26 9.66
N LEU A 2 7.47 6.53 8.68
CA LEU A 2 7.85 6.52 7.26
C LEU A 2 8.39 7.90 6.86
N SER A 3 9.34 7.95 5.93
CA SER A 3 9.77 9.20 5.28
C SER A 3 8.61 9.79 4.47
N LEU A 4 8.60 11.11 4.25
CA LEU A 4 7.51 11.79 3.56
C LEU A 4 7.21 11.19 2.18
N ASP A 5 8.24 10.89 1.39
CA ASP A 5 8.07 10.27 0.07
C ASP A 5 7.42 8.88 0.16
N ILE A 6 7.92 8.06 1.10
CA ILE A 6 7.45 6.68 1.31
C ILE A 6 6.01 6.70 1.83
N ALA A 7 5.68 7.62 2.72
CA ALA A 7 4.34 7.80 3.25
C ALA A 7 3.35 8.13 2.12
N ARG A 8 3.70 9.05 1.19
CA ARG A 8 2.83 9.38 0.05
C ARG A 8 2.55 8.15 -0.84
N ARG A 9 3.58 7.37 -1.16
CA ARG A 9 3.43 6.13 -1.95
C ARG A 9 2.59 5.10 -1.21
N PHE A 10 2.78 4.98 0.10
CA PHE A 10 2.04 4.04 0.94
C PHE A 10 0.55 4.39 1.05
N PHE A 11 0.21 5.67 1.20
CA PHE A 11 -1.21 6.10 1.23
C PHE A 11 -1.88 5.95 -0.13
N ASN A 12 -1.21 6.31 -1.23
CA ASN A 12 -1.75 6.06 -2.56
C ASN A 12 -2.02 4.56 -2.80
N LEU A 13 -1.16 3.68 -2.26
CA LEU A 13 -1.38 2.24 -2.32
C LEU A 13 -2.58 1.81 -1.47
N GLN A 14 -2.78 2.38 -0.28
CA GLN A 14 -3.99 2.15 0.54
C GLN A 14 -5.26 2.50 -0.23
N ASP A 15 -5.29 3.67 -0.87
CA ASP A 15 -6.42 4.15 -1.66
C ASP A 15 -6.72 3.22 -2.85
N ASN A 16 -5.67 2.77 -3.56
CA ASN A 16 -5.82 1.86 -4.70
C ASN A 16 -6.31 0.46 -4.29
N LEU A 17 -5.92 -0.01 -3.11
CA LEU A 17 -6.38 -1.29 -2.56
C LEU A 17 -7.75 -1.17 -1.87
N GLY A 18 -8.23 0.06 -1.63
CA GLY A 18 -9.47 0.31 -0.88
C GLY A 18 -9.38 -0.09 0.59
N PHE A 19 -8.17 -0.09 1.17
CA PHE A 19 -7.96 -0.53 2.54
C PHE A 19 -8.11 0.62 3.53
N ASP A 20 -9.02 0.45 4.49
CA ASP A 20 -9.24 1.39 5.59
C ASP A 20 -8.12 1.37 6.65
N LYS A 21 -7.42 0.23 6.77
CA LYS A 21 -6.38 0.03 7.77
C LYS A 21 -5.01 -0.17 7.13
N ALA A 22 -4.04 0.60 7.60
CA ALA A 22 -2.64 0.47 7.22
C ALA A 22 -2.10 -0.96 7.48
N SER A 23 -2.56 -1.64 8.53
CA SER A 23 -2.14 -3.01 8.84
C SER A 23 -2.47 -4.00 7.72
N LYS A 24 -3.65 -3.88 7.09
CA LYS A 24 -4.05 -4.72 5.94
C LYS A 24 -3.17 -4.47 4.72
N THR A 25 -2.73 -3.23 4.52
CA THR A 25 -1.83 -2.87 3.41
C THR A 25 -0.44 -3.44 3.62
N VAL A 26 0.06 -3.43 4.86
CA VAL A 26 1.35 -4.04 5.20
C VAL A 26 1.28 -5.56 5.04
N GLU A 27 0.22 -6.20 5.51
CA GLU A 27 -0.01 -7.64 5.31
C GLU A 27 -0.04 -8.01 3.82
N TRP A 28 -0.75 -7.23 3.01
CA TRP A 28 -0.78 -7.40 1.56
C TRP A 28 0.60 -7.23 0.92
N LEU A 29 1.38 -6.24 1.35
CA LEU A 29 2.75 -6.03 0.86
C LEU A 29 3.64 -7.24 1.17
N LEU A 30 3.56 -7.78 2.38
CA LEU A 30 4.32 -8.96 2.79
C LEU A 30 3.93 -10.17 1.93
N ASN A 31 2.65 -10.49 1.85
CA ASN A 31 2.14 -11.61 1.04
C ASN A 31 2.49 -11.48 -0.46
N LYS A 32 2.41 -10.26 -1.01
CA LYS A 32 2.78 -10.02 -2.41
C LYS A 32 4.28 -10.18 -2.65
N SER A 33 5.10 -9.87 -1.64
CA SER A 33 6.56 -9.97 -1.71
C SER A 33 7.10 -11.38 -1.43
N GLU A 34 6.33 -12.29 -0.83
CA GLU A 34 6.78 -13.66 -0.51
C GLU A 34 7.31 -14.41 -1.73
N GLY A 35 6.66 -14.26 -2.90
CA GLY A 35 7.15 -14.85 -4.14
C GLY A 35 8.49 -14.28 -4.60
N ALA A 36 8.67 -12.97 -4.51
CA ALA A 36 9.94 -12.32 -4.85
C ALA A 36 11.06 -12.67 -3.86
N ILE A 37 10.71 -12.81 -2.57
CA ILE A 37 11.65 -13.21 -1.51
C ILE A 37 12.09 -14.67 -1.74
N HIS A 38 11.17 -15.58 -2.06
CA HIS A 38 11.50 -16.97 -2.38
C HIS A 38 12.50 -17.04 -3.55
N GLU A 39 12.25 -16.31 -4.64
CA GLU A 39 13.15 -16.27 -5.80
C GLU A 39 14.54 -15.77 -5.44
N ILE A 40 14.64 -14.73 -4.60
CA ILE A 40 15.94 -14.22 -4.10
C ILE A 40 16.61 -15.24 -3.17
N MET A 41 15.86 -15.90 -2.28
CA MET A 41 16.43 -16.89 -1.36
C MET A 41 16.89 -18.16 -2.07
N LYS A 42 16.19 -18.57 -3.13
CA LYS A 42 16.52 -19.75 -3.94
C LYS A 42 17.62 -19.44 -4.97
N GLY A 43 17.69 -18.20 -5.46
CA GLY A 43 18.66 -17.71 -6.44
C GLY A 43 19.83 -16.91 -5.86
N GLY A 44 19.92 -16.73 -4.54
CA GLY A 44 20.99 -15.98 -3.85
C GLY A 44 22.39 -16.59 -3.95
N GLY A 45 22.56 -17.63 -4.77
CA GLY A 45 23.79 -18.37 -4.93
C GLY A 45 24.06 -18.86 -6.34
N THR A 46 23.64 -18.18 -7.41
CA THR A 46 24.28 -18.38 -8.73
C THR A 46 24.11 -17.16 -9.60
N GLY A 47 25.17 -16.36 -9.66
CA GLY A 47 25.49 -15.73 -10.93
C GLY A 47 25.67 -16.80 -12.00
N ASN A 48 25.41 -16.39 -13.25
CA ASN A 48 25.79 -17.04 -14.49
C ASN A 48 24.74 -17.96 -15.14
N HIS A 49 24.11 -17.40 -16.19
CA HIS A 49 23.86 -17.95 -17.52
C HIS A 49 23.26 -19.37 -17.69
N GLN A 50 22.27 -19.40 -18.59
CA GLN A 50 21.87 -20.49 -19.50
C GLN A 50 20.55 -21.26 -19.24
N SER A 51 19.70 -21.12 -20.27
CA SER A 51 18.85 -22.12 -20.90
C SER A 51 17.36 -22.12 -20.53
N PRO A 52 16.46 -21.74 -21.47
CA PRO A 52 15.04 -22.00 -21.36
C PRO A 52 14.76 -23.43 -21.84
N SER A 53 14.48 -24.35 -20.93
CA SER A 53 13.76 -25.56 -21.29
C SER A 53 12.76 -25.94 -20.23
N SER A 54 11.50 -25.87 -20.64
CA SER A 54 10.46 -26.87 -20.45
C SER A 54 9.17 -26.23 -19.96
N VAL A 55 8.20 -26.31 -20.86
CA VAL A 55 6.81 -25.91 -20.73
C VAL A 55 6.20 -26.59 -19.49
N SER A 56 5.46 -25.83 -18.69
CA SER A 56 4.36 -26.37 -17.92
C SER A 56 3.22 -25.37 -17.94
N GLU A 57 2.09 -25.81 -18.50
CA GLU A 57 0.86 -25.04 -18.56
C GLU A 57 0.25 -25.00 -17.16
N CYS A 58 0.28 -23.83 -16.51
CA CYS A 58 -0.47 -23.59 -15.28
C CYS A 58 -1.70 -22.73 -15.58
N ASN A 59 -2.83 -23.39 -15.83
CA ASN A 59 -4.14 -22.75 -15.81
C ASN A 59 -4.55 -22.53 -14.34
N ALA A 60 -4.52 -21.30 -13.86
CA ALA A 60 -5.06 -20.92 -12.56
C ALA A 60 -5.88 -19.63 -12.71
N VAL A 61 -7.13 -19.79 -13.14
CA VAL A 61 -8.17 -18.79 -12.91
C VAL A 61 -8.48 -18.81 -11.41
N SER A 62 -7.93 -17.85 -10.67
CA SER A 62 -8.36 -17.56 -9.31
C SER A 62 -9.41 -16.46 -9.38
N GLU A 63 -10.66 -16.89 -9.26
CA GLU A 63 -11.84 -16.05 -9.05
C GLU A 63 -11.61 -15.12 -7.87
N ASN A 64 -11.45 -13.83 -8.16
CA ASN A 64 -11.49 -12.78 -7.16
C ASN A 64 -12.94 -12.60 -6.71
N LYS A 65 -13.30 -13.17 -5.55
CA LYS A 65 -14.58 -12.81 -4.93
C LYS A 65 -14.54 -11.33 -4.53
N GLU A 66 -15.19 -10.53 -5.37
CA GLU A 66 -15.68 -9.20 -5.05
C GLU A 66 -16.60 -9.30 -3.83
N GLY A 67 -16.43 -8.37 -2.88
CA GLY A 67 -17.40 -8.18 -1.81
C GLY A 67 -16.83 -7.67 -0.51
N PHE A 68 -16.65 -6.35 -0.40
CA PHE A 68 -17.15 -5.68 0.80
C PHE A 68 -17.68 -4.29 0.46
N SER A 69 -19.01 -4.24 0.37
CA SER A 69 -19.87 -3.10 0.14
C SER A 69 -20.02 -2.23 1.39
N GLY A 70 -20.04 -0.90 1.20
CA GLY A 70 -20.69 0.08 2.08
C GLY A 70 -20.02 0.28 3.45
N VAL A 71 -19.92 1.46 4.03
CA VAL A 71 -20.87 2.56 4.11
C VAL A 71 -20.06 3.81 4.49
N GLU A 72 -20.14 4.88 3.71
CA GLU A 72 -20.96 6.07 4.02
C GLU A 72 -20.07 7.25 4.38
N LYS A 73 -19.99 8.18 3.42
CA LYS A 73 -19.23 9.42 3.52
C LYS A 73 -19.93 10.34 4.52
N MET A 74 -19.45 10.41 5.76
CA MET A 74 -19.82 11.51 6.64
C MET A 74 -18.94 12.73 6.33
N LYS A 75 -19.63 13.75 5.82
CA LYS A 75 -19.25 15.11 5.46
C LYS A 75 -18.16 15.71 6.37
N MET A 76 -16.98 16.00 5.82
CA MET A 76 -15.98 16.82 6.48
C MET A 76 -16.43 18.29 6.47
N VAL A 77 -16.75 18.81 7.66
CA VAL A 77 -17.13 20.20 7.89
C VAL A 77 -15.91 21.09 7.59
N ARG A 78 -16.11 22.10 6.73
CA ARG A 78 -15.22 23.27 6.65
C ARG A 78 -15.51 24.16 7.87
N THR A 79 -14.56 25.01 8.26
CA THR A 79 -14.60 26.07 9.32
C THR A 79 -13.73 25.64 10.52
N THR A 80 -12.64 26.31 10.91
CA THR A 80 -12.24 27.73 10.90
C THR A 80 -10.72 27.81 11.15
N PRO A 81 -9.95 28.71 10.52
CA PRO A 81 -8.59 28.97 10.96
C PRO A 81 -8.61 29.66 12.34
N CYS A 82 -7.70 29.21 13.20
CA CYS A 82 -7.54 29.65 14.58
C CYS A 82 -7.51 31.17 14.71
N LEU A 83 -8.25 31.68 15.69
CA LEU A 83 -8.26 33.09 16.09
C LEU A 83 -6.84 33.55 16.44
N LEU A 84 -6.26 34.40 15.58
CA LEU A 84 -5.03 35.12 15.87
C LEU A 84 -5.38 36.31 16.78
N GLY A 85 -5.62 36.05 18.07
CA GLY A 85 -5.66 37.08 19.10
C GLY A 85 -4.27 37.66 19.28
N ARG A 86 -3.95 38.71 18.51
CA ARG A 86 -2.76 39.54 18.76
C ARG A 86 -3.14 40.56 19.83
N ASP A 87 -2.86 40.21 21.08
CA ASP A 87 -2.63 41.21 22.12
C ASP A 87 -1.31 41.93 21.81
N ALA A 88 -1.35 43.25 21.66
CA ALA A 88 -0.27 44.15 22.06
C ALA A 88 -0.58 45.62 21.69
N ARG A 89 -0.66 46.43 22.75
CA ARG A 89 -0.18 47.81 22.86
C ARG A 89 -1.04 48.92 22.23
N GLU A 90 -1.86 49.55 23.07
CA GLU A 90 -2.08 50.99 22.98
C GLU A 90 -1.56 51.69 24.24
N LYS A 91 -1.33 53.00 24.12
CA LYS A 91 -0.29 53.82 24.76
C LYS A 91 -0.45 54.07 26.25
#